data_AF-A0A0Q7QN12-F1
#
_entry.id   AF-A0A0Q7QN12-F1
#
_cell.length_a   1.000
_cell.length_b   1.000
_cell.length_c   1.000
_cell.angle_alpha   90.00
_cell.angle_beta   90.00
_cell.angle_gamma   90.00
#
_symmetry.space_group_name_H-M   'P 1'
#
loop_
_entity.id
_entity.type
_entity.pdbx_description
1 polymer ?
#
loop_
_entity_poly.entity_id
_entity_poly.type
_entity_poly.pdbx_seq_one_letter_code
_entity_poly.pdbx_strand_id
1 'polypeptide(L)' 'MSDKPLSDLVRQGWTVVGYTVTDSGGDAWKHNFLLSRQGQHKVLSVRKKVMGEGVVASELDV' A
#
# COMPACT_ATOMS: atom_id res chain seq x y z
N MET A 1 8.52 8.64 5.57
CA MET A 1 7.91 7.42 4.98
C MET A 1 8.74 7.09 3.75
N SER A 2 9.21 5.86 3.61
CA SER A 2 10.09 5.41 2.51
C SER A 2 9.40 5.48 1.15
N ASP A 3 10.19 5.61 0.08
CA ASP A 3 9.70 5.53 -1.30
C ASP A 3 9.30 4.10 -1.71
N LYS A 4 9.54 3.11 -0.85
CA LYS A 4 9.21 1.68 -1.07
C LYS A 4 8.38 1.12 0.10
N PRO A 5 7.19 1.67 0.38
CA PRO A 5 6.41 1.35 1.58
C PRO A 5 6.04 -0.15 1.67
N LEU A 6 5.71 -0.79 0.55
CA LEU A 6 5.42 -2.22 0.52
C LEU A 6 6.66 -3.06 0.88
N SER A 7 7.82 -2.75 0.28
CA SER A 7 9.07 -3.47 0.58
C SER A 7 9.44 -3.35 2.04
N ASP A 8 9.21 -2.20 2.66
CA ASP A 8 9.50 -1.99 4.07
C ASP A 8 8.61 -2.86 4.97
N LEU A 9 7.31 -2.95 4.68
CA LEU A 9 6.40 -3.83 5.42
C LEU A 9 6.77 -5.31 5.26
N VAL A 10 7.15 -5.72 4.05
CA VAL A 10 7.64 -7.09 3.80
C VAL A 10 8.91 -7.36 4.63
N ARG A 11 9.86 -6.42 4.71
CA ARG A 11 11.06 -6.56 5.57
C ARG A 11 10.72 -6.65 7.06
N GLN A 12 9.61 -6.05 7.48
CA GLN A 12 9.10 -6.11 8.85
C GLN A 12 8.27 -7.38 9.15
N GLY A 13 8.23 -8.33 8.21
CA GLY A 13 7.56 -9.62 8.36
C GLY A 13 6.07 -9.62 8.01
N TRP A 14 5.57 -8.59 7.33
CA TRP A 14 4.21 -8.62 6.79
C TRP A 14 4.15 -9.42 5.49
N THR A 15 3.11 -10.25 5.35
CA THR A 15 2.86 -11.05 4.14
C THR A 15 1.73 -10.44 3.33
N VAL A 16 1.91 -10.33 2.01
CA VAL A 16 0.83 -9.93 1.10
C VAL A 16 -0.14 -11.09 0.93
N VAL A 17 -1.40 -10.89 1.32
CA VAL A 17 -2.46 -11.91 1.23
C VAL A 17 -3.61 -11.50 0.31
N GLY A 18 -3.61 -10.25 -0.17
CA GLY A 18 -4.56 -9.76 -1.16
C GLY A 18 -4.05 -8.52 -1.88
N TYR A 19 -4.48 -8.33 -3.12
CA TYR A 19 -4.14 -7.18 -3.94
C TYR A 19 -5.34 -6.75 -4.79
N THR A 20 -5.64 -5.46 -4.77
CA THR A 20 -6.63 -4.85 -5.66
C THR A 20 -6.13 -3.51 -6.17
N VAL A 21 -6.71 -3.05 -7.28
CA VAL A 21 -6.52 -1.69 -7.80
C VAL A 21 -7.87 -1.02 -7.84
N THR A 22 -7.93 0.20 -7.34
CA THR A 22 -9.10 1.07 -7.51
C THR A 22 -8.75 2.15 -8.52
N ASP A 23 -9.48 2.19 -9.62
CA ASP A 23 -9.47 3.31 -10.55
C ASP A 23 -10.43 4.39 -10.01
N SER A 24 -9.90 5.61 -9.85
CA SER A 24 -10.65 6.78 -9.37
C SER A 24 -10.89 7.79 -10.50
N GLY A 25 -11.22 7.31 -11.71
CA GLY A 25 -11.56 8.17 -12.84
C GLY A 25 -10.37 8.60 -13.71
N GLY A 26 -9.38 7.72 -13.91
CA GLY A 26 -8.38 7.84 -14.99
C GLY A 26 -6.99 8.30 -14.56
N ASP A 27 -6.86 9.20 -13.58
CA ASP A 27 -5.57 9.86 -13.29
C ASP A 27 -4.85 9.38 -12.02
N ALA A 28 -5.53 8.61 -11.16
CA ALA A 28 -4.95 8.16 -9.90
C ALA A 28 -5.35 6.73 -9.56
N TRP A 29 -4.60 5.77 -10.08
CA TRP A 29 -4.70 4.38 -9.65
C TRP A 29 -4.21 4.26 -8.21
N LYS A 30 -5.04 3.67 -7.35
CA LYS A 30 -4.68 3.30 -5.98
C LYS A 30 -4.48 1.79 -5.92
N HIS A 31 -3.26 1.38 -5.59
CA HIS A 31 -2.91 -0.01 -5.31
C HIS A 31 -3.22 -0.29 -3.84
N ASN A 32 -4.00 -1.32 -3.55
CA ASN A 32 -4.34 -1.73 -2.18
C ASN A 32 -3.80 -3.13 -1.92
N PHE A 33 -3.03 -3.28 -0.85
CA PHE A 33 -2.46 -4.55 -0.42
C PHE A 33 -3.05 -4.91 0.93
N LEU A 34 -3.72 -6.07 1.02
CA LEU A 34 -4.05 -6.67 2.30
C LEU A 34 -2.81 -7.40 2.80
N LEU A 35 -2.37 -7.01 4.00
CA LEU A 35 -1.18 -7.53 4.65
C LEU A 35 -1.58 -8.30 5.91
N SER A 36 -0.87 -9.39 6.20
CA SER A 36 -1.06 -10.18 7.41
C SER A 36 0.27 -10.39 8.14
N ARG A 37 0.25 -10.32 9.48
CA ARG A 37 1.38 -10.66 10.35
C ARG A 37 0.88 -11.12 11.71
N GLN A 38 1.21 -12.36 12.10
CA GLN A 38 0.89 -12.90 13.44
C GLN A 38 -0.59 -12.71 13.85
N GLY A 39 -1.51 -12.97 12.91
CA GLY A 39 -2.96 -12.82 13.13
C GLY A 39 -3.51 -11.40 12.98
N GLN A 40 -2.66 -10.38 12.84
CA GLN A 40 -3.07 -9.00 12.58
C GLN A 40 -3.18 -8.74 11.07
N HIS A 41 -4.13 -7.88 10.69
CA HIS A 41 -4.32 -7.45 9.30
C HIS A 41 -4.26 -5.94 9.17
N LYS A 42 -3.79 -5.47 8.02
CA LYS A 42 -3.93 -4.08 7.61
C LYS A 42 -3.94 -3.93 6.10
N VAL A 43 -4.50 -2.84 5.63
CA VAL A 43 -4.47 -2.44 4.23
C VAL A 43 -3.41 -1.37 4.03
N LEU A 44 -2.47 -1.60 3.13
CA LEU A 44 -1.58 -0.56 2.60
C LEU A 44 -2.16 -0.07 1.27
N SER A 45 -2.53 1.21 1.22
CA SER A 45 -2.89 1.88 -0.04
C SER A 45 -1.73 2.71 -0.55
N VAL A 46 -1.36 2.56 -1.82
CA VAL A 46 -0.26 3.27 -2.48
C VAL A 46 -0.76 3.90 -3.77
N ARG A 47 -0.41 5.17 -4.00
CA ARG A 47 -0.61 5.84 -5.29
C ARG A 47 0.62 6.69 -5.64
N LYS A 48 0.78 7.02 -6.92
CA LYS A 48 1.78 8.01 -7.34
C LYS A 48 1.42 9.39 -6.79
N LYS A 49 2.44 10.20 -6.45
CA LYS A 49 2.22 11.62 -6.19
C LYS A 49 1.72 12.32 -7.46
N VAL A 50 0.85 13.31 -7.28
CA VAL A 50 0.34 14.14 -8.38
C VAL A 50 1.40 15.16 -8.82
N MET A 51 2.29 15.56 -7.90
CA MET A 51 3.42 16.44 -8.16
C MET A 51 4.70 15.89 -7.52
N GLY A 52 5.81 15.97 -8.25
CA GLY A 52 7.12 15.47 -7.82
C GLY A 52 7.26 13.95 -7.93
N GLU A 53 8.37 13.43 -7.43
CA GLU A 53 8.71 12.00 -7.47
C GLU A 53 8.23 11.24 -6.23
N GLY A 54 7.99 9.93 -6.42
CA GLY A 54 7.64 8.99 -5.37
C GLY A 54 6.14 8.70 -5.25
N VAL A 55 5.79 8.10 -4.12
CA VAL A 55 4.44 7.60 -3.83
C VAL A 55 3.86 8.24 -2.57
N VAL A 56 2.54 8.23 -2.49
CA VAL A 56 1.80 8.49 -1.25
C VAL A 56 1.26 7.16 -0.76
N ALA A 57 1.48 6.86 0.52
CA ALA A 57 0.97 5.66 1.16
C ALA A 57 0.11 6.00 2.39
N SER A 58 -0.91 5.19 2.62
CA SER A 58 -1.73 5.20 3.83
C SER A 58 -1.96 3.77 4.31
N GLU A 59 -2.08 3.61 5.63
CA GLU A 59 -2.34 2.33 6.27
C GLU A 59 -3.70 2.37 6.99
N LEU A 60 -4.44 1.27 6.96
CA LEU A 60 -5.69 1.07 7.68
C LEU A 60 -5.66 -0.29 8.39
N ASP A 61 -5.76 -0.30 9.71
CA ASP A 61 -5.88 -1.54 10.50
C ASP A 61 -7.28 -2.15 10.32
N VAL A 62 -7.34 -3.49 10.25
CA VAL A 62 -8.57 -4.27 10.00
C VAL A 62 -8.72 -5.40 11.02
#